data_AF-A0A453CBL2-F1
#
_entry.id   AF-A0A453CBL2-F1
#
_cell.length_a   1.000
_cell.length_b   1.000
_cell.length_c   1.000
_cell.angle_alpha   90.00
_cell.angle_beta   90.00
_cell.angle_gamma   90.00
#
_symmetry.space_group_name_H-M   'P 1'
#
loop_
_entity.id
_entity.type
_entity.pdbx_description
1 polymer ?
#
loop_
_entity_poly.entity_id
_entity_poly.type
_entity_poly.pdbx_seq_one_letter_code
_entity_poly.pdbx_strand_id
1 'polypeptide(L)'
;MLAFTGCTYGLSESEADELRIMREKTSHWKLKDINSTEQRSGGNCPLTPHEVGMFLRAMGYTKSTWIYIAAGEIYGGDKYISKLRSYFPNLVSKVVSSVTSFID
;
A
#
# COMPACT_ATOMS: atom_id res chain seq x y z
N MET A 1 6.36 -5.12 -4.63
CA MET A 1 5.95 -6.39 -3.98
C MET A 1 6.25 -6.26 -2.49
N LEU A 2 5.21 -6.08 -1.66
CA LEU A 2 5.35 -5.61 -0.27
C LEU A 2 6.22 -6.53 0.60
N ALA A 3 6.02 -7.85 0.49
CA ALA A 3 6.75 -8.88 1.24
C ALA A 3 8.29 -8.74 1.20
N PHE A 4 8.84 -8.26 0.07
CA PHE A 4 10.28 -8.25 -0.20
C PHE A 4 11.00 -7.02 0.35
N THR A 5 10.24 -5.99 0.74
CA THR A 5 10.79 -4.81 1.44
C THR A 5 11.14 -5.11 2.90
N GLY A 6 10.53 -6.15 3.49
CA GLY A 6 10.64 -6.43 4.92
C GLY A 6 9.95 -5.41 5.83
N CYS A 7 9.24 -4.43 5.28
CA CYS A 7 8.56 -3.40 6.03
C CYS A 7 7.22 -3.90 6.58
N THR A 8 7.04 -3.79 7.90
CA THR A 8 5.86 -4.29 8.62
C THR A 8 5.09 -3.19 9.36
N TYR A 9 5.55 -1.94 9.26
CA TYR A 9 4.91 -0.81 9.91
C TYR A 9 3.44 -0.65 9.48
N GLY A 10 2.53 -0.61 10.45
CA GLY A 10 1.09 -0.49 10.21
C GLY A 10 0.37 -1.80 9.87
N LEU A 11 1.07 -2.93 9.84
CA LEU A 11 0.49 -4.27 9.70
C LEU A 11 0.26 -4.91 11.08
N SER A 12 -0.66 -5.88 11.16
CA SER A 12 -0.74 -6.77 12.31
C SER A 12 0.44 -7.75 12.33
N GLU A 13 0.66 -8.42 13.47
CA GLU A 13 1.65 -9.49 13.57
C GLU A 13 1.37 -10.63 12.58
N SER A 14 0.09 -11.00 12.39
CA SER A 14 -0.30 -12.04 11.44
C SER A 14 0.01 -11.64 9.99
N GLU A 15 -0.30 -10.41 9.61
CA GLU A 15 -0.01 -9.89 8.26
C GLU A 15 1.51 -9.80 8.03
N ALA A 16 2.27 -9.35 9.03
CA ALA A 16 3.72 -9.34 8.99
C ALA A 16 4.30 -10.76 8.80
N ASP A 17 3.74 -11.76 9.48
CA ASP A 17 4.16 -13.16 9.36
C ASP A 17 3.82 -13.75 7.98
N GLU A 18 2.63 -13.47 7.45
CA GLU A 18 2.25 -13.86 6.09
C GLU A 18 3.24 -13.31 5.05
N LEU A 19 3.58 -12.02 5.15
CA LEU A 19 4.57 -11.38 4.28
C LEU A 19 5.96 -12.00 4.43
N ARG A 20 6.37 -12.34 5.65
CA ARG A 20 7.64 -13.04 5.94
C ARG A 20 7.66 -14.41 5.26
N ILE A 21 6.61 -15.22 5.42
CA ILE A 21 6.48 -16.55 4.81
C ILE A 21 6.53 -16.45 3.28
N MET A 22 5.83 -15.48 2.67
CA MET A 22 5.89 -15.27 1.22
C MET A 22 7.31 -14.91 0.74
N ARG A 23 8.02 -14.07 1.49
CA ARG A 23 9.42 -13.73 1.19
C ARG A 23 10.31 -14.96 1.29
N GLU A 24 10.19 -15.75 2.35
CA GLU A 24 10.99 -16.97 2.59
C GLU A 24 10.79 -18.03 1.51
N LYS A 25 9.54 -18.30 1.11
CA LYS A 25 9.19 -19.28 0.07
C LYS A 25 9.73 -18.92 -1.33
N THR A 26 10.06 -17.65 -1.56
CA THR A 26 10.51 -17.18 -2.88
C THR A 26 11.99 -17.48 -3.12
N SER A 27 12.34 -18.66 -3.63
CA SER A 27 13.72 -19.17 -3.72
C SER A 27 14.77 -18.22 -4.30
N HIS A 28 14.44 -17.43 -5.32
CA HIS A 28 15.37 -16.52 -6.00
C HIS A 28 15.64 -15.21 -5.23
N TRP A 29 14.89 -14.93 -4.15
CA TRP A 29 15.09 -13.73 -3.37
C TRP A 29 16.15 -13.93 -2.28
N LYS A 30 17.31 -13.29 -2.43
CA LYS A 30 18.50 -13.54 -1.59
C LYS A 30 18.36 -13.04 -0.15
N LEU A 31 17.73 -11.87 0.06
CA LEU A 31 17.63 -11.24 1.37
C LEU A 31 16.35 -11.67 2.09
N LYS A 32 16.46 -12.61 3.04
CA LYS A 32 15.30 -13.18 3.76
C LYS A 32 15.06 -12.54 5.12
N ASP A 33 16.13 -12.36 5.87
CA ASP A 33 16.08 -11.72 7.18
C ASP A 33 16.30 -10.22 7.01
N ILE A 34 15.31 -9.44 7.45
CA ILE A 34 15.24 -7.99 7.26
C ILE A 34 14.68 -7.38 8.53
N ASN A 35 15.46 -6.49 9.17
CA ASN A 35 14.98 -5.69 10.28
C ASN A 35 14.09 -4.54 9.75
N SER A 36 12.77 -4.65 9.98
CA SER A 36 11.81 -3.67 9.47
C SER A 36 12.00 -2.27 10.05
N THR A 37 12.50 -2.18 11.30
CA THR A 37 12.72 -0.90 11.99
C THR A 37 13.88 -0.16 11.35
N GLU A 38 15.00 -0.84 11.08
CA GLU A 38 16.15 -0.25 10.38
C GLU A 38 15.79 0.19 8.96
N GLN A 39 15.02 -0.63 8.22
CA GLN A 39 14.55 -0.24 6.88
C GLN A 39 13.70 1.03 6.92
N ARG A 40 12.82 1.16 7.93
CA ARG A 40 11.97 2.33 8.09
C ARG A 40 12.78 3.57 8.44
N SER A 41 13.66 3.48 9.44
CA SER A 41 14.53 4.57 9.87
C SER A 41 15.48 5.03 8.75
N GLY A 42 15.93 4.10 7.90
CA GLY A 42 16.75 4.40 6.73
C GLY A 42 15.99 4.97 5.53
N GLY A 43 14.66 5.11 5.60
CA GLY A 43 13.84 5.62 4.49
C GLY A 43 13.60 4.63 3.34
N ASN A 44 13.90 3.34 3.55
CA ASN A 44 13.74 2.30 2.53
C ASN A 44 12.33 1.71 2.47
N CYS A 45 11.49 2.02 3.46
CA CYS A 45 10.09 1.59 3.47
C CYS A 45 9.17 2.54 2.70
N PRO A 46 8.26 2.02 1.87
CA PRO A 46 7.25 2.85 1.23
C PRO A 46 6.34 3.50 2.28
N LEU A 47 5.76 4.64 1.93
CA LEU A 47 4.69 5.24 2.72
C LEU A 47 3.46 4.33 2.72
N THR A 48 2.78 4.25 3.86
CA THR A 48 1.46 3.60 3.92
C THR A 48 0.43 4.43 3.13
N PRO A 49 -0.68 3.86 2.62
CA PRO A 49 -1.70 4.64 1.93
C PRO A 49 -2.26 5.80 2.76
N HIS A 50 -2.32 5.64 4.09
CA HIS A 50 -2.68 6.71 5.01
C HIS A 50 -1.64 7.85 5.00
N GLU A 51 -0.35 7.52 5.07
CA GLU A 51 0.74 8.50 5.02
C GLU A 51 0.81 9.23 3.68
N VAL A 52 0.62 8.50 2.56
CA VAL A 52 0.50 9.11 1.23
C VAL A 52 -0.62 10.15 1.23
N GLY A 53 -1.78 9.79 1.79
CA GLY A 53 -2.92 10.68 1.85
C GLY A 53 -2.69 11.91 2.73
N MET A 54 -1.99 11.77 3.86
CA MET A 54 -1.57 12.91 4.68
C MET A 54 -0.58 13.81 3.94
N PHE A 55 0.42 13.22 3.29
CA PHE A 55 1.44 13.93 2.53
C PHE A 55 0.83 14.75 1.39
N LEU A 56 -0.07 14.17 0.60
CA LEU A 56 -0.77 14.89 -0.47
C LEU A 56 -1.59 16.06 0.07
N ARG A 57 -2.32 15.90 1.19
CA ARG A 57 -3.05 17.01 1.81
C ARG A 57 -2.13 18.12 2.30
N ALA A 58 -0.98 17.76 2.89
CA ALA A 58 0.01 18.72 3.34
C ALA A 58 0.62 19.54 2.18
N MET A 59 0.71 18.95 0.98
CA MET A 59 1.10 19.66 -0.24
C MET A 59 0.02 20.55 -0.84
N GLY A 60 -1.20 20.58 -0.27
CA GLY A 60 -2.30 21.43 -0.73
C GLY A 60 -3.26 20.78 -1.73
N TYR A 61 -3.14 19.47 -1.98
CA TYR A 61 -4.13 18.77 -2.80
C TYR A 61 -5.48 18.70 -2.08
N THR A 62 -6.54 19.09 -2.79
CA THR A 62 -7.90 19.15 -2.24
C THR A 62 -8.60 17.80 -2.31
N LYS A 63 -9.69 17.65 -1.56
CA LYS A 63 -10.52 16.43 -1.56
C LYS A 63 -11.08 16.07 -2.96
N SER A 64 -11.24 17.03 -3.87
CA SER A 64 -11.71 16.77 -5.24
C SER A 64 -10.61 16.26 -6.18
N THR A 65 -9.35 16.21 -5.73
CA THR A 65 -8.22 15.68 -6.51
C THR A 65 -8.49 14.24 -6.92
N TRP A 66 -8.35 13.96 -8.22
CA TRP A 66 -8.40 12.62 -8.77
C TRP A 66 -7.09 11.90 -8.50
N ILE A 67 -7.16 10.71 -7.91
CA ILE A 67 -6.00 9.86 -7.66
C ILE A 67 -6.19 8.56 -8.44
N TYR A 68 -5.20 8.26 -9.29
CA TYR A 68 -5.13 7.00 -10.02
C TYR A 68 -4.10 6.07 -9.39
N ILE A 69 -4.52 4.90 -8.92
CA ILE A 69 -3.65 3.86 -8.37
C ILE A 69 -3.16 2.96 -9.52
N ALA A 70 -1.89 3.14 -9.89
CA ALA A 70 -1.16 2.33 -10.85
C ALA A 70 -0.42 1.15 -10.18
N ALA A 71 -1.16 0.31 -9.45
CA ALA A 71 -0.63 -0.88 -8.79
C ALA A 71 -1.41 -2.13 -9.20
N GLY A 72 -0.85 -3.31 -8.86
CA GLY A 72 -1.62 -4.57 -8.87
C GLY A 72 -2.62 -4.62 -7.71
N GLU A 73 -3.03 -5.82 -7.34
CA GLU A 73 -3.87 -6.02 -6.16
C GLU A 73 -3.20 -5.45 -4.91
N ILE A 74 -3.98 -4.71 -4.13
CA ILE A 74 -3.49 -4.02 -2.94
C ILE A 74 -3.59 -4.99 -1.77
N TYR A 75 -2.47 -5.25 -1.11
CA TYR A 75 -2.44 -6.12 0.07
C TYR A 75 -3.42 -5.60 1.14
N GLY A 76 -4.27 -6.50 1.65
CA GLY A 76 -5.33 -6.17 2.60
C GLY A 76 -6.48 -5.31 2.04
N GLY A 77 -6.49 -5.02 0.74
CA GLY A 77 -7.61 -4.38 0.03
C GLY A 77 -8.12 -3.08 0.66
N ASP A 78 -9.45 -3.01 0.85
CA ASP A 78 -10.13 -1.83 1.38
C ASP A 78 -9.68 -1.44 2.80
N LYS A 79 -9.19 -2.38 3.61
CA LYS A 79 -8.67 -2.08 4.96
C LYS A 79 -7.60 -0.98 4.90
N TYR A 80 -6.66 -1.08 3.96
CA TYR A 80 -5.56 -0.12 3.84
C TYR A 80 -5.89 1.08 2.94
N ILE A 81 -6.77 0.92 1.96
CA ILE A 81 -7.15 1.99 1.04
C ILE A 81 -8.23 2.92 1.57
N SER A 82 -9.09 2.46 2.47
CA SER A 82 -10.20 3.26 3.02
C SER A 82 -9.77 4.63 3.55
N LYS A 83 -8.62 4.70 4.23
CA LYS A 83 -8.05 5.97 4.74
C LYS A 83 -7.59 6.91 3.63
N LEU A 84 -7.01 6.39 2.55
CA LEU A 84 -6.66 7.23 1.39
C LEU A 84 -7.92 7.74 0.69
N ARG A 85 -8.94 6.87 0.54
CA ARG A 85 -10.24 7.20 -0.05
C ARG A 85 -11.01 8.25 0.76
N SER A 86 -10.89 8.25 2.09
CA SER A 86 -11.54 9.28 2.92
C SER A 86 -10.94 10.68 2.73
N TYR A 87 -9.65 10.76 2.38
CA TYR A 87 -9.00 12.01 1.99
C TYR A 87 -9.28 12.40 0.55
N PHE A 88 -9.36 11.43 -0.36
CA PHE A 88 -9.55 11.63 -1.79
C PHE A 88 -10.62 10.65 -2.31
N PRO A 89 -11.91 11.02 -2.30
CA PRO A 89 -13.00 10.16 -2.76
C PRO A 89 -12.91 9.80 -4.24
N ASN A 90 -12.29 10.65 -5.07
CA ASN A 90 -12.07 10.42 -6.50
C ASN A 90 -10.86 9.49 -6.74
N LEU A 91 -10.88 8.33 -6.09
CA LEU A 91 -9.82 7.32 -6.11
C LEU A 91 -10.20 6.16 -7.03
N VAL A 92 -9.47 6.03 -8.13
CA VAL A 92 -9.65 5.00 -9.16
C VAL A 92 -8.41 4.11 -9.23
N SER A 93 -8.57 2.84 -9.62
CA SER A 93 -7.43 1.93 -9.79
C SER A 93 -7.58 1.13 -11.07
N LYS A 94 -6.45 0.65 -11.60
CA LYS A 94 -6.43 -0.19 -12.81
C LYS A 94 -7.23 -1.49 -12.66
N VAL A 95 -7.25 -2.06 -11.46
CA VAL A 95 -7.87 -3.37 -11.18
C VAL A 95 -9.34 -3.23 -10.76
N VAL A 96 -9.73 -2.08 -10.20
CA VAL A 96 -11.14 -1.73 -9.95
C VAL A 96 -11.75 -1.19 -11.24
N SER A 97 -11.76 -2.03 -12.26
CA SER A 97 -12.57 -1.89 -13.46
C SER A 97 -13.30 -3.20 -13.73
N SER A 98 -14.09 -3.63 -12.74
CA SER A 98 -15.24 -4.49 -12.97
C SER A 98 -16.49 -3.68 -12.61
N VAL A 99 -17.03 -3.03 -13.64
CA VAL A 99 -18.46 -2.82 -13.92
C VAL A 99 -19.37 -2.52 -12.73
N THR A 100 -19.67 -1.24 -12.53
CA THR A 100 -21.04 -0.78 -12.24
C THR A 100 -21.21 0.61 -12.84
N SER A 101 -22.03 0.69 -13.88
CA SER A 101 -22.82 1.87 -14.25
C SER A 101 -22.09 3.07 -14.88
N PHE A 102 -21.49 2.89 -16.07
CA PHE A 102 -21.34 3.97 -17.06
C PHE A 102 -21.45 3.39 -18.48
N ILE A 103 -22.64 2.88 -18.80
CA ILE A 103 -23.22 2.94 -20.14
C ILE A 103 -24.61 3.53 -19.92
N ASP A 104 -24.69 4.86 -19.95
CA ASP A 104 -25.71 5.52 -20.78
C ASP A 104 -25.01 5.84 -22.10
#